data_AF-A0A8J6IY65-F1
#
_entry.id   AF-A0A8J6IY65-F1
#
_cell.length_a   1.000
_cell.length_b   1.000
_cell.length_c   1.000
_cell.angle_alpha   90.00
_cell.angle_beta   90.00
_cell.angle_gamma   90.00
#
_symmetry.space_group_name_H-M   'P 1'
#
loop_
_entity.id
_entity.type
_entity.pdbx_description
1 polymer ?
#
loop_
_entity_poly.entity_id
_entity_poly.type
_entity_poly.pdbx_seq_one_letter_code
_entity_poly.pdbx_strand_id
1 'polypeptide(L)'
;MEGVVLFGGFLALVLFGYFLAGKLDCFLDSVQPSTQAKGDSCSLKIAISNPCALAPVARALKELQGQYPDIEIKMYMGKEWEIMRDLESGVTDIAVVSAEAEDSGQTHSACFICCPQPLSVDGMTLMPADTENQRQKLLWKDIQSPIPIQKLVQRLCGRSD
;
A
#
# COMPACT_ATOMS: atom_id res chain seq x y z
N MET A 1 18.57 58.57 -6.34
CA MET A 1 18.30 57.55 -5.30
C MET A 1 17.15 56.61 -5.68
N GLU A 2 16.42 56.85 -6.76
CA GLU A 2 15.25 56.03 -7.15
C GLU A 2 15.62 54.67 -7.78
N GLY A 3 16.74 54.59 -8.50
CA GLY A 3 17.18 53.34 -9.15
C GLY A 3 17.62 52.24 -8.18
N VAL A 4 18.15 52.59 -7.01
CA VAL A 4 18.58 51.61 -5.99
C VAL A 4 17.38 51.01 -5.26
N VAL A 5 16.33 51.82 -5.02
CA VAL A 5 15.08 51.35 -4.41
C VAL A 5 14.32 50.43 -5.36
N LEU A 6 14.29 50.76 -6.66
CA LEU A 6 13.68 49.92 -7.69
C LEU A 6 14.41 48.57 -7.82
N PHE A 7 15.74 48.60 -7.80
CA PHE A 7 16.55 47.39 -7.91
C PHE A 7 16.42 46.50 -6.67
N GLY A 8 16.36 47.10 -5.47
CA GLY A 8 16.13 46.37 -4.22
C GLY A 8 14.75 45.73 -4.16
N GLY A 9 13.70 46.45 -4.58
CA GLY A 9 12.34 45.92 -4.65
C GLY A 9 12.19 44.79 -5.66
N PHE A 10 12.80 44.92 -6.84
CA PHE A 10 12.82 43.87 -7.86
C PHE A 10 13.51 42.61 -7.36
N LEU A 11 14.66 42.75 -6.69
CA LEU A 11 15.41 41.63 -6.13
C LEU A 11 14.61 40.88 -5.06
N ALA A 12 13.90 41.60 -4.18
CA ALA A 12 13.05 41.00 -3.15
C ALA A 12 11.89 40.19 -3.76
N LEU A 13 11.28 40.69 -4.83
CA LEU A 13 10.17 40.04 -5.52
C LEU A 13 10.62 38.75 -6.22
N VAL A 14 11.82 38.76 -6.82
CA VAL A 14 12.45 37.57 -7.42
C VAL A 14 12.76 36.51 -6.36
N LEU A 15 13.37 36.90 -5.23
CA LEU A 15 13.68 35.96 -4.13
C LEU A 15 12.41 35.36 -3.51
N PHE A 16 11.37 36.18 -3.33
CA PHE A 16 10.08 35.71 -2.84
C PHE A 16 9.41 34.75 -3.83
N GLY A 17 9.41 35.07 -5.13
CA GLY A 17 8.91 34.17 -6.17
C GLY A 17 9.66 32.84 -6.21
N TYR A 18 10.98 32.86 -6.06
CA TYR A 18 11.81 31.64 -5.97
C TYR A 18 11.49 30.80 -4.72
N PHE A 19 11.29 31.46 -3.57
CA PHE A 19 10.90 30.77 -2.34
C PHE A 19 9.52 30.11 -2.45
N LEU A 20 8.55 30.79 -3.07
CA LEU A 20 7.26 30.17 -3.37
C LEU A 20 7.40 29.02 -4.36
N ALA A 21 8.15 29.18 -5.44
CA ALA A 21 8.36 28.12 -6.43
C ALA A 21 8.95 26.85 -5.79
N GLY A 22 9.98 26.97 -4.94
CA GLY A 22 10.56 25.81 -4.26
C GLY A 22 9.60 25.14 -3.27
N LYS A 23 8.75 25.92 -2.59
CA LYS A 23 7.73 25.34 -1.68
C LYS A 23 6.56 24.73 -2.43
N LEU A 24 6.15 25.31 -3.56
CA LEU A 24 5.14 24.77 -4.46
C LEU A 24 5.63 23.49 -5.14
N ASP A 25 6.90 23.40 -5.52
CA ASP A 25 7.49 22.15 -6.02
C ASP A 25 7.46 21.07 -4.94
N CYS A 26 7.81 21.36 -3.67
CA CYS A 26 7.68 20.35 -2.60
C CYS A 26 6.22 19.91 -2.35
N PHE A 27 5.25 20.80 -2.53
CA PHE A 27 3.83 20.46 -2.42
C PHE A 27 3.31 19.71 -3.66
N LEU A 28 3.78 20.06 -4.87
CA LEU A 28 3.46 19.37 -6.12
C LEU A 28 4.16 18.02 -6.22
N ASP A 29 5.32 17.83 -5.61
CA ASP A 29 6.00 16.53 -5.48
C ASP A 29 5.27 15.64 -4.45
N SER A 30 4.61 16.24 -3.46
CA SER A 30 3.70 15.54 -2.54
C SER A 30 2.30 15.25 -3.11
N VAL A 31 1.95 15.87 -4.26
CA VAL A 31 0.62 15.78 -4.90
C VAL A 31 0.70 15.28 -6.35
N GLN A 32 1.89 15.05 -6.89
CA GLN A 32 2.05 14.38 -8.18
C GLN A 32 1.76 12.90 -7.97
N PRO A 33 0.71 12.34 -8.61
CA PRO A 33 0.58 10.90 -8.73
C PRO A 33 1.82 10.45 -9.49
N SER A 34 2.61 9.59 -8.86
CA SER A 34 3.81 8.93 -9.39
C SER A 34 3.66 8.53 -10.85
N THR A 35 3.92 9.49 -11.74
CA THR A 35 3.91 9.35 -13.19
C THR A 35 5.33 9.66 -13.63
N GLN A 36 6.26 8.77 -13.27
CA GLN A 36 7.54 8.70 -13.94
C GLN A 36 7.82 7.26 -14.28
N ALA A 37 7.46 6.93 -15.52
CA ALA A 37 7.84 5.73 -16.23
C ALA A 37 9.35 5.48 -16.10
N LYS A 38 9.71 4.39 -15.43
CA LYS A 38 11.00 3.71 -15.54
C LYS A 38 10.76 2.21 -15.45
N GLY A 39 10.26 1.64 -16.54
CA GLY A 39 10.03 0.21 -16.74
C GLY A 39 8.92 -0.35 -15.86
N ASP A 40 7.79 -0.72 -16.46
CA ASP A 40 6.76 -1.53 -15.82
C ASP A 40 7.35 -2.89 -15.40
N SER A 41 8.05 -2.95 -14.28
CA SER A 41 7.95 -4.12 -13.43
C SER A 41 6.55 -4.08 -12.86
N CYS A 42 5.65 -4.87 -13.45
CA CYS A 42 4.28 -4.96 -12.99
C CYS A 42 4.33 -5.40 -11.52
N SER A 43 4.08 -4.45 -10.60
CA SER A 43 4.28 -4.69 -9.17
C SER A 43 2.95 -4.82 -8.47
N LEU A 44 2.74 -5.92 -7.74
CA LEU A 44 1.56 -6.11 -6.91
C LEU A 44 1.79 -5.54 -5.51
N LYS A 45 1.00 -4.55 -5.11
CA LYS A 45 1.10 -3.88 -3.81
C LYS A 45 -0.03 -4.33 -2.88
N ILE A 46 0.36 -4.86 -1.73
CA ILE A 46 -0.57 -5.42 -0.74
C ILE A 46 -0.30 -4.77 0.60
N ALA A 47 -1.33 -4.21 1.22
CA ALA A 47 -1.22 -3.57 2.53
C ALA A 47 -2.01 -4.35 3.57
N ILE A 48 -1.42 -4.57 4.76
CA ILE A 48 -1.96 -5.43 5.81
C ILE A 48 -2.11 -4.65 7.11
N SER A 49 -3.31 -4.66 7.71
CA SER A 49 -3.55 -3.95 8.97
C SER A 49 -3.14 -4.77 10.20
N ASN A 50 -3.15 -6.10 10.06
CA ASN A 50 -2.93 -7.03 11.16
C ASN A 50 -1.76 -8.00 10.89
N PRO A 51 -0.74 -8.07 11.76
CA PRO A 51 0.41 -8.95 11.53
C PRO A 51 0.06 -10.44 11.51
N CYS A 52 -1.07 -10.88 12.07
CA CYS A 52 -1.54 -12.26 11.96
C CYS A 52 -1.72 -12.71 10.50
N ALA A 53 -2.08 -11.77 9.61
CA ALA A 53 -2.33 -12.03 8.21
C ALA A 53 -1.05 -12.07 7.38
N LEU A 54 0.07 -11.56 7.91
CA LEU A 54 1.32 -11.46 7.16
C LEU A 54 1.82 -12.84 6.69
N ALA A 55 1.89 -13.82 7.60
CA ALA A 55 2.36 -15.15 7.28
C ALA A 55 1.49 -15.90 6.24
N PRO A 56 0.15 -16.01 6.40
CA PRO A 56 -0.69 -16.68 5.40
C PRO A 56 -0.68 -15.95 4.05
N VAL A 57 -0.71 -14.62 4.04
CA VAL A 57 -0.64 -13.81 2.81
C VAL A 57 0.70 -13.99 2.11
N ALA A 58 1.82 -13.87 2.83
CA ALA A 58 3.16 -14.08 2.27
C ALA A 58 3.34 -15.49 1.71
N ARG A 59 2.80 -16.53 2.37
CA ARG A 59 2.82 -17.90 1.85
C ARG A 59 2.08 -18.04 0.52
N ALA A 60 0.86 -17.52 0.46
CA ALA A 60 0.06 -17.56 -0.77
C ALA A 60 0.73 -16.79 -1.91
N LEU A 61 1.33 -15.64 -1.61
CA LEU A 61 2.07 -14.83 -2.59
C LEU A 61 3.34 -15.52 -3.07
N LYS A 62 4.08 -16.19 -2.19
CA LYS A 62 5.29 -16.94 -2.57
C LYS A 62 4.96 -18.09 -3.53
N GLU A 63 3.85 -18.78 -3.32
CA GLU A 63 3.36 -19.81 -4.25
C GLU A 63 2.97 -19.22 -5.61
N LEU A 64 2.35 -18.03 -5.62
CA LEU A 64 1.98 -17.33 -6.85
C LEU A 64 3.20 -16.75 -7.58
N GLN A 65 4.20 -16.25 -6.86
CA GLN A 65 5.44 -15.75 -7.43
C GLN A 65 6.20 -16.85 -8.17
N GLY A 66 6.08 -18.11 -7.73
CA GLY A 66 6.58 -19.26 -8.49
C GLY A 66 5.93 -19.42 -9.88
N GLN A 67 4.69 -18.96 -10.06
CA GLN A 67 3.99 -18.95 -11.36
C GLN A 67 4.23 -17.66 -12.16
N TYR A 68 4.58 -16.56 -11.49
CA TYR A 68 4.82 -15.25 -12.11
C TYR A 68 6.11 -14.62 -11.57
N PRO A 69 7.29 -15.12 -11.98
CA PRO A 69 8.58 -14.71 -11.41
C PRO A 69 8.97 -13.27 -11.73
N ASP A 70 8.40 -12.69 -12.79
CA ASP A 70 8.73 -11.35 -13.28
C ASP A 70 7.95 -10.23 -12.55
N ILE A 71 7.05 -10.60 -11.63
CA ILE A 71 6.22 -9.65 -10.87
C ILE A 71 6.90 -9.32 -9.55
N GLU A 72 7.10 -8.03 -9.30
CA GLU A 72 7.57 -7.53 -8.02
C GLU A 72 6.41 -7.49 -7.02
N ILE A 73 6.55 -8.12 -5.85
CA ILE A 73 5.52 -8.10 -4.81
C ILE A 73 5.98 -7.18 -3.68
N LYS A 74 5.21 -6.14 -3.39
CA LYS A 74 5.46 -5.19 -2.29
C LYS A 74 4.40 -5.35 -1.23
N MET A 75 4.85 -5.59 0.00
CA MET A 75 3.97 -5.72 1.16
C MET A 75 4.19 -4.54 2.10
N TYR A 76 3.08 -3.92 2.50
CA TYR A 76 3.04 -2.80 3.43
C TYR A 76 2.26 -3.22 4.66
N MET A 77 2.57 -2.60 5.79
CA MET A 77 1.83 -2.78 7.02
C MET A 77 1.53 -1.41 7.62
N GLY A 78 0.30 -1.19 8.08
CA GLY A 78 -0.17 0.12 8.52
C GLY A 78 -1.47 0.02 9.29
N LYS A 79 -2.04 1.16 9.67
CA LYS A 79 -3.35 1.17 10.32
C LYS A 79 -4.45 0.93 9.29
N GLU A 80 -5.56 0.36 9.75
CA GLU A 80 -6.69 0.02 8.88
C GLU A 80 -7.19 1.22 8.06
N TRP A 81 -7.39 2.38 8.68
CA TRP A 81 -7.85 3.59 7.98
C TRP A 81 -6.83 4.11 6.96
N GLU A 82 -5.52 3.94 7.20
CA GLU A 82 -4.45 4.31 6.26
C GLU A 82 -4.52 3.40 5.04
N ILE A 83 -4.65 2.10 5.28
CA ILE A 83 -4.73 1.07 4.26
C ILE A 83 -5.99 1.23 3.41
N MET A 84 -7.13 1.53 4.03
CA MET A 84 -8.38 1.78 3.31
C MET A 84 -8.26 3.01 2.40
N ARG A 85 -7.68 4.11 2.90
CA ARG A 85 -7.41 5.30 2.09
C ARG A 85 -6.44 5.01 0.94
N ASP A 86 -5.42 4.20 1.18
CA ASP A 86 -4.43 3.83 0.17
C ASP A 86 -5.03 2.91 -0.90
N LEU A 87 -5.97 2.04 -0.53
CA LEU A 87 -6.77 1.26 -1.48
C LEU A 87 -7.71 2.14 -2.30
N GLU A 88 -8.34 3.12 -1.65
CA GLU A 88 -9.25 4.03 -2.33
C GLU A 88 -8.55 4.89 -3.37
N SER A 89 -7.36 5.40 -3.03
CA SER A 89 -6.51 6.22 -3.90
C SER A 89 -5.70 5.42 -4.94
N GLY A 90 -5.73 4.07 -4.88
CA GLY A 90 -4.97 3.21 -5.80
C GLY A 90 -3.47 3.15 -5.51
N VAL A 91 -3.04 3.59 -4.33
CA VAL A 91 -1.65 3.44 -3.86
C VAL A 91 -1.35 1.96 -3.59
N THR A 92 -2.31 1.21 -3.07
CA THR A 92 -2.24 -0.25 -2.91
C THR A 92 -3.30 -0.94 -3.76
N ASP A 93 -2.98 -2.11 -4.32
CA ASP A 93 -3.91 -2.88 -5.16
C ASP A 93 -4.87 -3.73 -4.31
N ILE A 94 -4.35 -4.23 -3.19
CA ILE A 94 -5.08 -5.10 -2.26
C ILE A 94 -4.88 -4.61 -0.84
N ALA A 95 -5.96 -4.54 -0.08
CA ALA A 95 -5.94 -4.34 1.36
C ALA A 95 -6.32 -5.61 2.09
N VAL A 96 -5.66 -5.88 3.22
CA VAL A 96 -6.03 -6.93 4.16
C VAL A 96 -6.33 -6.26 5.48
N VAL A 97 -7.61 -6.30 5.86
CA VAL A 97 -8.15 -5.58 7.02
C VAL A 97 -8.97 -6.52 7.90
N SER A 98 -9.37 -6.07 9.10
CA SER A 98 -10.28 -6.84 9.93
C SER A 98 -11.60 -7.08 9.19
N ALA A 99 -12.24 -8.22 9.43
CA ALA A 99 -13.52 -8.52 8.80
C ALA A 99 -14.61 -7.50 9.17
N GLU A 100 -14.47 -6.84 10.31
CA GLU A 100 -15.35 -5.84 10.88
C GLU A 100 -15.11 -4.43 10.32
N ALA A 101 -14.01 -4.23 9.58
CA ALA A 101 -13.69 -2.94 8.97
C ALA A 101 -14.83 -2.45 8.07
N GLU A 102 -15.15 -1.16 8.11
CA GLU A 102 -16.09 -0.58 7.15
C GLU A 102 -15.50 -0.61 5.73
N ASP A 103 -16.34 -0.92 4.75
CA ASP A 103 -15.98 -0.90 3.33
C ASP A 103 -16.87 0.14 2.64
N SER A 104 -16.29 0.97 1.78
CA SER A 104 -17.00 1.99 1.00
C SER A 104 -17.91 1.40 -0.08
N GLY A 105 -17.94 0.07 -0.24
CA GLY A 105 -18.92 -0.69 -1.04
C GLY A 105 -18.58 -0.74 -2.54
N GLN A 106 -17.45 -0.17 -2.93
CA GLN A 106 -16.93 -0.19 -4.30
C GLN A 106 -15.79 -1.21 -4.47
N THR A 107 -15.64 -2.12 -3.51
CA THR A 107 -14.57 -3.13 -3.50
C THR A 107 -15.16 -4.54 -3.52
N HIS A 108 -14.44 -5.46 -4.13
CA HIS A 108 -14.66 -6.87 -3.93
C HIS A 108 -14.03 -7.30 -2.61
N SER A 109 -14.66 -8.25 -1.94
CA SER A 109 -14.19 -8.76 -0.66
C SER A 109 -14.15 -10.28 -0.60
N ALA A 110 -13.17 -10.81 0.14
CA ALA A 110 -13.09 -12.22 0.48
C ALA A 110 -12.53 -12.40 1.89
N CYS A 111 -13.20 -13.20 2.71
CA CYS A 111 -12.81 -13.41 4.10
C CYS A 111 -12.00 -14.69 4.28
N PHE A 112 -11.00 -14.62 5.14
CA PHE A 112 -10.22 -15.76 5.60
C PHE A 112 -9.96 -15.64 7.10
N ILE A 113 -9.52 -16.74 7.70
CA ILE A 113 -9.16 -16.78 9.12
C ILE A 113 -7.64 -16.73 9.21
N CYS A 114 -7.10 -15.79 9.97
CA CYS A 114 -5.71 -15.82 10.37
C CYS A 114 -5.59 -16.42 11.77
N CYS A 115 -4.65 -17.34 11.93
CA CYS A 115 -4.21 -17.79 13.25
C CYS A 115 -2.94 -17.00 13.58
N PRO A 116 -2.87 -16.31 14.73
CA PRO A 116 -1.61 -15.75 15.21
C PRO A 116 -0.55 -16.84 15.27
N GLN A 117 0.62 -16.59 14.69
CA GLN A 117 1.72 -17.55 14.64
C GLN A 117 2.97 -16.97 15.29
N PRO A 118 3.78 -17.82 15.96
CA PRO A 118 5.13 -17.46 16.35
C PRO A 118 5.93 -16.94 15.16
N LEU A 119 6.65 -15.82 15.33
CA LEU A 119 7.58 -15.32 14.33
C LEU A 119 9.01 -15.44 14.85
N SER A 120 9.86 -16.18 14.14
CA SER A 120 11.29 -16.25 14.45
C SER A 120 12.04 -15.12 13.76
N VAL A 121 12.81 -14.36 14.55
CA VAL A 121 13.66 -13.25 14.09
C VAL A 121 15.01 -13.38 14.79
N ASP A 122 16.08 -13.65 14.02
CA ASP A 122 17.46 -13.76 14.52
C ASP A 122 17.63 -14.63 15.79
N GLY A 123 16.97 -15.79 15.80
CA GLY A 123 17.02 -16.74 16.93
C GLY A 123 16.12 -16.36 18.12
N MET A 124 15.44 -15.22 18.07
CA MET A 124 14.38 -14.84 19.00
C MET A 124 13.01 -15.28 18.44
N THR A 125 12.09 -15.65 19.34
CA THR A 125 10.72 -16.01 18.95
C THR A 125 9.75 -14.97 19.49
N LEU A 126 9.15 -14.20 18.59
CA LEU A 126 8.04 -13.32 18.91
C LEU A 126 6.79 -14.18 19.09
N MET A 127 6.27 -14.21 20.32
CA MET A 127 5.02 -14.90 20.63
C MET A 127 3.85 -13.94 20.46
N PRO A 128 2.78 -14.34 19.76
CA PRO A 128 1.58 -13.53 19.72
C PRO A 128 0.95 -13.52 21.11
N ALA A 129 0.62 -12.33 21.61
CA ALA A 129 -0.07 -12.18 22.90
C ALA A 129 -1.53 -12.64 22.80
N ASP A 130 -2.16 -12.41 21.66
CA ASP A 130 -3.48 -12.93 21.32
C ASP A 130 -3.32 -14.26 20.58
N THR A 131 -4.04 -15.29 21.03
CA THR A 131 -4.04 -16.63 20.43
C THR A 131 -5.36 -16.94 19.74
N GLU A 132 -6.34 -16.04 19.78
CA GLU A 132 -7.62 -16.24 19.14
C GLU A 132 -7.49 -16.13 17.61
N ASN A 133 -8.31 -16.92 16.92
CA ASN A 133 -8.41 -16.84 15.48
C ASN A 133 -9.10 -15.52 15.10
N GLN A 134 -8.42 -14.71 14.30
CA GLN A 134 -8.96 -13.42 13.88
C GLN A 134 -9.48 -13.53 12.45
N ARG A 135 -10.66 -12.98 12.21
CA ARG A 135 -11.25 -12.93 10.86
C ARG A 135 -10.70 -11.70 10.15
N GLN A 136 -10.17 -11.93 8.96
CA GLN A 136 -9.63 -10.88 8.11
C GLN A 136 -10.35 -10.93 6.77
N LYS A 137 -10.40 -9.80 6.08
CA LYS A 137 -10.91 -9.72 4.71
C LYS A 137 -9.88 -9.09 3.79
N LEU A 138 -9.74 -9.67 2.60
CA LEU A 138 -9.10 -9.03 1.47
C LEU A 138 -10.10 -8.11 0.80
N LEU A 139 -9.68 -6.91 0.46
CA LEU A 139 -10.42 -5.95 -0.35
C LEU A 139 -9.59 -5.60 -1.58
N TRP A 140 -10.23 -5.56 -2.75
CA TRP A 140 -9.60 -5.14 -4.00
C TRP A 140 -10.63 -4.48 -4.91
N LYS A 141 -10.18 -3.61 -5.82
CA LYS A 141 -11.02 -3.04 -6.88
C LYS A 141 -10.87 -3.86 -8.16
N ASP A 142 -11.79 -3.68 -9.12
CA ASP A 142 -11.60 -4.18 -10.48
C ASP A 142 -10.40 -3.47 -11.13
N ILE A 143 -9.23 -4.07 -10.95
CA ILE A 143 -7.95 -3.59 -11.46
C ILE A 143 -7.43 -4.64 -12.43
N GLN A 144 -6.80 -4.21 -13.52
CA GLN A 144 -5.94 -5.08 -14.32
C GLN A 144 -4.68 -5.43 -13.52
N SER A 145 -4.81 -6.39 -12.62
CA SER A 145 -3.68 -6.89 -11.83
C SER A 145 -2.88 -7.89 -12.68
N PRO A 146 -1.54 -7.83 -12.64
CA PRO A 146 -0.70 -8.81 -13.32
C PRO A 146 -0.79 -10.21 -12.72
N ILE A 147 -1.19 -10.31 -11.44
CA ILE A 147 -1.56 -11.58 -10.79
C ILE A 147 -3.08 -11.71 -10.78
N PRO A 148 -3.66 -12.86 -11.15
CA PRO A 148 -5.08 -13.09 -10.97
C PRO A 148 -5.43 -13.07 -9.47
N ILE A 149 -6.05 -11.99 -9.01
CA ILE A 149 -6.43 -11.80 -7.60
C ILE A 149 -7.33 -12.96 -7.13
N GLN A 150 -8.15 -13.51 -8.02
CA GLN A 150 -8.94 -14.71 -7.75
C GLN A 150 -8.10 -15.90 -7.30
N LYS A 151 -6.91 -16.13 -7.89
CA LYS A 151 -6.01 -17.21 -7.43
C LYS A 151 -5.49 -16.95 -6.03
N LEU A 152 -5.18 -15.69 -5.68
CA LEU A 152 -4.78 -15.31 -4.32
C LEU A 152 -5.93 -15.56 -3.33
N VAL A 153 -7.15 -15.16 -3.69
CA VAL A 153 -8.37 -15.38 -2.91
C VAL A 153 -8.61 -16.87 -2.69
N GLN A 154 -8.53 -17.70 -3.74
CA GLN A 154 -8.69 -19.16 -3.63
C GLN A 154 -7.66 -19.77 -2.67
N ARG A 155 -6.40 -19.33 -2.74
CA ARG A 155 -5.32 -19.84 -1.87
C ARG A 155 -5.49 -19.44 -0.41
N LEU A 156 -5.99 -18.23 -0.15
CA LEU A 156 -6.19 -17.74 1.22
C LEU A 156 -7.50 -18.23 1.85
N CYS A 157 -8.56 -18.32 1.07
CA CYS A 157 -9.90 -18.66 1.55
C CYS A 157 -10.24 -20.14 1.40
N GLY A 158 -9.37 -20.94 0.75
CA GLY A 158 -9.53 -22.39 0.61
C GLY A 158 -10.67 -22.83 -0.33
N ARG A 159 -11.23 -21.95 -1.16
CA ARG A 159 -12.25 -22.34 -2.16
C ARG A 159 -11.59 -22.89 -3.42
N SER A 160 -11.49 -24.21 -3.50
CA SER A 160 -11.58 -24.94 -4.77
C SER A 160 -13.06 -24.99 -5.14
N ASP A 161 -13.40 -24.38 -6.28
CA ASP A 161 -14.63 -24.50 -7.11
C ASP A 161 -15.98 -24.75 -6.40
#